data_AF-A0A7W1DU63-F1
#
_entry.id   AF-A0A7W1DU63-F1
#
_cell.length_a   1.000
_cell.length_b   1.000
_cell.length_c   1.000
_cell.angle_alpha   90.00
_cell.angle_beta   90.00
_cell.angle_gamma   90.00
#
_symmetry.space_group_name_H-M   'P 1'
#
loop_
_entity.id
_entity.type
_entity.pdbx_description
1 polymer ?
#
loop_
_entity_poly.entity_id
_entity_poly.type
_entity_poly.pdbx_seq_one_letter_code
_entity_poly.pdbx_strand_id
1 'polypeptide(L)'
;ATHSGSHGAAVSALKNSIEVISIIERFHARLRDRSAAFPLFDAFQNPMPLTFGRLHAGNWPASTPDEATLEGVVGFLPNVTRGEVMSGIDEAVRRDGSKDLTSHYALEFMYRHDGYVVDPSHESVRRVEAASIAAGIQPRVAAFPASCDAWFYNNLLGIPTIVYGPGHLAVAHAADERLEVRDLRASARVLACLIAGASPHPL
;
A
#
# COMPACT_ATOMS: atom_id res chain seq x y z
N ALA A 1 11.29 -7.73 -31.98
CA ALA A 1 11.81 -6.37 -32.19
C ALA A 1 11.87 -6.08 -33.69
N THR A 2 11.71 -4.82 -34.10
CA THR A 2 11.84 -4.41 -35.51
C THR A 2 12.80 -3.22 -35.65
N HIS A 3 13.50 -3.14 -36.78
CA HIS A 3 14.39 -2.03 -37.11
C HIS A 3 13.59 -0.72 -37.31
N SER A 4 14.11 0.42 -36.83
CA SER A 4 13.41 1.72 -36.88
C SER A 4 13.08 2.23 -38.29
N GLY A 5 13.81 1.78 -39.31
CA GLY A 5 13.56 2.07 -40.73
C GLY A 5 12.50 1.19 -41.42
N SER A 6 11.96 0.18 -40.73
CA SER A 6 10.96 -0.74 -41.30
C SER A 6 9.56 -0.11 -41.26
N HIS A 7 8.90 0.00 -42.42
CA HIS A 7 7.60 0.68 -42.56
C HIS A 7 6.37 -0.17 -42.15
N GLY A 8 6.59 -1.31 -41.48
CA GLY A 8 5.50 -2.12 -40.91
C GLY A 8 5.08 -1.60 -39.54
N ALA A 9 3.79 -1.72 -39.20
CA ALA A 9 3.23 -1.32 -37.91
C ALA A 9 3.84 -2.16 -36.76
N ALA A 10 4.98 -1.72 -36.25
CA ALA A 10 5.65 -2.39 -35.14
C ALA A 10 4.96 -2.03 -33.82
N VAL A 11 4.45 -3.04 -33.13
CA VAL A 11 3.96 -2.90 -31.76
C VAL A 11 5.13 -2.59 -30.85
N SER A 12 5.02 -1.51 -30.07
CA SER A 12 6.08 -1.06 -29.17
C SER A 12 5.69 -1.33 -27.73
N ALA A 13 6.38 -2.27 -27.08
CA ALA A 13 6.13 -2.60 -25.68
C ALA A 13 6.34 -1.40 -24.75
N LEU A 14 7.32 -0.53 -25.05
CA LEU A 14 7.52 0.73 -24.33
C LEU A 14 6.31 1.67 -24.43
N LYS A 15 5.72 1.84 -25.62
CA LYS A 15 4.52 2.66 -25.79
C LYS A 15 3.32 2.05 -25.07
N ASN A 16 3.17 0.72 -25.13
CA ASN A 16 2.15 -0.01 -24.38
C ASN A 16 2.31 0.19 -22.86
N SER A 17 3.53 0.27 -22.35
CA SER A 17 3.77 0.60 -20.93
C SER A 17 3.31 2.01 -20.56
N ILE A 18 3.50 3.00 -21.44
CA ILE A 18 2.99 4.36 -21.20
C ILE A 18 1.46 4.36 -21.18
N GLU A 19 0.84 3.63 -22.11
CA GLU A 19 -0.61 3.48 -22.17
C GLU A 19 -1.18 2.84 -20.90
N VAL A 20 -0.59 1.72 -20.45
CA VAL A 20 -1.07 1.01 -19.25
C VAL A 20 -0.90 1.84 -17.99
N ILE A 21 0.17 2.64 -17.87
CA ILE A 21 0.36 3.62 -16.78
C ILE A 21 -0.86 4.54 -16.70
N SER A 22 -1.22 5.17 -17.82
CA SER A 22 -2.35 6.11 -17.85
C SER A 22 -3.69 5.43 -17.54
N ILE A 23 -3.88 4.16 -17.93
CA ILE A 23 -5.09 3.39 -17.57
C ILE A 23 -5.15 3.15 -16.06
N ILE A 24 -4.04 2.69 -15.47
CA ILE A 24 -3.93 2.41 -14.03
C ILE A 24 -4.11 3.68 -13.21
N GLU A 25 -3.54 4.82 -13.64
CA GLU A 25 -3.73 6.12 -12.98
C GLU A 25 -5.20 6.53 -12.96
N ARG A 26 -5.93 6.40 -14.08
CA ARG A 26 -7.37 6.69 -14.14
C ARG A 26 -8.19 5.74 -13.28
N PHE A 27 -7.85 4.45 -13.27
CA PHE A 27 -8.49 3.48 -12.40
C PHE A 27 -8.28 3.85 -10.92
N HIS A 28 -7.04 4.15 -10.54
CA HIS A 28 -6.68 4.51 -9.18
C HIS A 28 -7.31 5.83 -8.73
N ALA A 29 -7.42 6.83 -9.60
CA ALA A 29 -8.14 8.07 -9.31
C ALA A 29 -9.61 7.80 -8.95
N ARG A 30 -10.32 7.00 -9.75
CA ARG A 30 -11.70 6.59 -9.44
C ARG A 30 -11.79 5.78 -8.15
N LEU A 31 -10.80 4.92 -7.89
CA LEU A 31 -10.70 4.15 -6.66
C LEU A 31 -10.52 5.06 -5.43
N ARG A 32 -9.72 6.13 -5.55
CA ARG A 32 -9.55 7.13 -4.51
C ARG A 32 -10.85 7.90 -4.24
N ASP A 33 -11.54 8.33 -5.29
CA ASP A 33 -12.77 9.09 -5.16
C ASP A 33 -13.86 8.30 -4.42
N ARG A 34 -14.03 7.01 -4.75
CA ARG A 34 -15.00 6.15 -4.06
C ARG A 34 -14.59 5.75 -2.64
N SER A 35 -13.31 5.82 -2.32
CA SER A 35 -12.75 5.53 -0.99
C SER A 35 -12.55 6.81 -0.15
N ALA A 36 -12.99 7.96 -0.66
CA ALA A 36 -12.86 9.24 0.04
C ALA A 36 -13.56 9.19 1.41
N ALA A 37 -12.99 9.91 2.39
CA ALA A 37 -13.51 10.01 3.76
C ALA A 37 -13.64 8.68 4.51
N PHE A 38 -12.90 7.63 4.12
CA PHE A 38 -12.85 6.41 4.90
C PHE A 38 -12.27 6.70 6.30
N PRO A 39 -12.96 6.37 7.41
CA PRO A 39 -12.55 6.76 8.75
C PRO A 39 -11.11 6.36 9.09
N LEU A 40 -10.43 7.19 9.87
CA LEU A 40 -9.01 7.09 10.26
C LEU A 40 -8.01 7.43 9.13
N PHE A 41 -8.37 7.15 7.88
CA PHE A 41 -7.52 7.42 6.71
C PHE A 41 -7.79 8.81 6.10
N ASP A 42 -8.92 9.43 6.43
CA ASP A 42 -9.32 10.80 6.06
C ASP A 42 -8.36 11.88 6.59
N ALA A 43 -7.61 11.57 7.64
CA ALA A 43 -6.56 12.44 8.19
C ALA A 43 -5.29 12.54 7.31
N PHE A 44 -5.15 11.70 6.28
CA PHE A 44 -3.97 11.65 5.43
C PHE A 44 -4.23 12.33 4.08
N GLN A 45 -3.27 13.13 3.62
CA GLN A 45 -3.35 13.76 2.29
C GLN A 45 -3.37 12.73 1.14
N ASN A 46 -2.63 11.63 1.30
CA ASN A 46 -2.57 10.55 0.32
C ASN A 46 -2.45 9.17 1.00
N PRO A 47 -3.56 8.57 1.48
CA PRO A 47 -3.53 7.28 2.14
C PRO A 47 -3.44 6.08 1.18
N MET A 48 -3.48 6.33 -0.13
CA MET A 48 -3.50 5.33 -1.20
C MET A 48 -2.40 5.64 -2.23
N PRO A 49 -1.12 5.42 -1.93
CA PRO A 49 -0.06 5.75 -2.88
C PRO A 49 -0.16 4.89 -4.15
N LEU A 50 0.04 5.51 -5.31
CA LEU A 50 0.30 4.82 -6.58
C LEU A 50 1.73 5.16 -6.99
N THR A 51 2.53 4.13 -7.27
CA THR A 51 3.93 4.33 -7.64
C THR A 51 4.29 3.36 -8.75
N PHE A 52 4.82 3.88 -9.85
CA PHE A 52 5.51 3.10 -10.88
C PHE A 52 7.00 3.22 -10.60
N GLY A 53 7.56 2.25 -9.88
CA GLY A 53 8.92 2.34 -9.33
C GLY A 53 10.00 1.98 -10.34
N ARG A 54 9.66 1.20 -11.36
CA ARG A 54 10.63 0.65 -12.30
C ARG A 54 10.00 0.34 -13.65
N LEU A 55 10.68 0.73 -14.72
CA LEU A 55 10.32 0.39 -16.10
C LEU A 55 11.59 -0.02 -16.85
N HIS A 56 11.61 -1.26 -17.34
CA HIS A 56 12.65 -1.76 -18.25
C HIS A 56 12.03 -2.01 -19.62
N ALA A 57 12.62 -1.47 -20.68
CA ALA A 57 12.15 -1.71 -22.04
C ALA A 57 13.27 -1.56 -23.07
N GLY A 58 13.33 -2.49 -24.01
CA GLY A 58 14.26 -2.45 -25.14
C GLY A 58 15.73 -2.61 -24.77
N ASN A 59 16.56 -2.65 -25.81
CA ASN A 59 18.01 -2.88 -25.70
C ASN A 59 18.85 -2.12 -26.74
N TRP A 60 18.22 -1.43 -27.70
CA TRP A 60 18.90 -0.70 -28.76
C TRP A 60 18.11 0.55 -29.20
N PRO A 61 18.72 1.74 -29.31
CA PRO A 61 17.98 2.99 -29.59
C PRO A 61 17.26 3.04 -30.95
N ALA A 62 17.74 2.29 -31.95
CA ALA A 62 17.18 2.26 -33.30
C ALA A 62 16.30 1.02 -33.55
N SER A 63 15.84 0.34 -32.50
CA SER A 63 14.94 -0.81 -32.59
C SER A 63 13.67 -0.55 -31.78
N THR A 64 12.52 -0.95 -32.30
CA THR A 64 11.26 -0.92 -31.55
C THR A 64 11.31 -1.97 -30.44
N PRO A 65 11.16 -1.57 -29.15
CA PRO A 65 11.12 -2.52 -28.04
C PRO A 65 9.96 -3.51 -28.18
N ASP A 66 10.26 -4.79 -28.10
CA ASP A 66 9.29 -5.89 -28.12
C ASP A 66 8.89 -6.39 -26.74
N GLU A 67 9.67 -6.07 -25.71
CA GLU A 67 9.37 -6.38 -24.31
C GLU A 67 9.53 -5.14 -23.43
N ALA A 68 8.65 -5.03 -22.43
CA ALA A 68 8.76 -4.07 -21.36
C ALA A 68 8.20 -4.64 -20.05
N THR A 69 8.89 -4.39 -18.94
CA THR A 69 8.46 -4.77 -17.58
C THR A 69 8.25 -3.51 -16.76
N LEU A 70 7.01 -3.31 -16.30
CA LEU A 70 6.61 -2.20 -15.43
C LEU A 70 6.31 -2.75 -14.04
N GLU A 71 7.00 -2.25 -13.03
CA GLU A 71 6.84 -2.68 -11.63
C GLU A 71 6.45 -1.47 -10.77
N GLY A 72 5.56 -1.72 -9.81
CA GLY A 72 4.99 -0.65 -8.99
C GLY A 72 4.14 -1.14 -7.83
N VAL A 73 3.56 -0.18 -7.12
CA VAL A 73 2.68 -0.39 -5.97
C VAL A 73 1.37 0.35 -6.21
N VAL A 74 0.26 -0.34 -5.95
CA VAL A 74 -1.09 0.24 -5.94
C VAL A 74 -1.64 0.14 -4.51
N GLY A 75 -1.67 1.27 -3.81
CA GLY A 75 -2.29 1.38 -2.49
C GLY A 75 -3.80 1.55 -2.58
N PHE A 76 -4.52 0.91 -1.66
CA PHE A 76 -5.98 0.96 -1.53
C PHE A 76 -6.39 0.86 -0.06
N LEU A 77 -7.65 1.22 0.25
CA LEU A 77 -8.18 1.25 1.61
C LEU A 77 -9.00 -0.01 1.96
N PRO A 78 -9.25 -0.27 3.25
CA PRO A 78 -9.95 -1.48 3.71
C PRO A 78 -11.40 -1.64 3.23
N ASN A 79 -11.98 -0.63 2.56
CA ASN A 79 -13.31 -0.75 1.96
C ASN A 79 -13.34 -1.60 0.68
N VAL A 80 -12.18 -2.00 0.17
CA VAL A 80 -12.05 -2.87 -1.01
C VAL A 80 -11.00 -3.94 -0.73
N THR A 81 -11.18 -5.11 -1.33
CA THR A 81 -10.23 -6.20 -1.25
C THR A 81 -9.16 -6.08 -2.34
N ARG A 82 -8.01 -6.72 -2.10
CA ARG A 82 -6.96 -6.93 -3.10
C ARG A 82 -7.50 -7.59 -4.36
N GLY A 83 -8.45 -8.52 -4.21
CA GLY A 83 -9.04 -9.25 -5.34
C GLY A 83 -9.83 -8.31 -6.26
N GLU A 84 -10.64 -7.42 -5.68
CA GLU A 84 -11.38 -6.41 -6.43
C GLU A 84 -10.45 -5.41 -7.11
N VAL A 85 -9.35 -5.01 -6.47
CA VAL A 85 -8.36 -4.11 -7.07
C VAL A 85 -7.62 -4.79 -8.22
N MET A 86 -7.16 -6.03 -8.03
CA MET A 86 -6.46 -6.82 -9.06
C MET A 86 -7.34 -7.03 -10.30
N SER A 87 -8.58 -7.50 -10.10
CA SER A 87 -9.54 -7.67 -11.20
C SER A 87 -9.92 -6.34 -11.84
N GLY A 88 -10.10 -5.28 -11.03
CA GLY A 88 -10.45 -3.96 -11.54
C GLY A 88 -9.35 -3.33 -12.41
N ILE A 89 -8.07 -3.59 -12.12
CA ILE A 89 -6.96 -3.19 -12.98
C ILE A 89 -7.00 -3.97 -14.29
N ASP A 90 -7.12 -5.29 -14.24
CA ASP A 90 -7.18 -6.14 -15.44
C ASP A 90 -8.35 -5.73 -16.35
N GLU A 91 -9.53 -5.54 -15.78
CA GLU A 91 -10.72 -5.06 -16.50
C GLU A 91 -10.51 -3.68 -17.11
N ALA A 92 -9.85 -2.75 -16.39
CA ALA A 92 -9.55 -1.43 -16.92
C ALA A 92 -8.61 -1.51 -18.13
N VAL A 93 -7.58 -2.37 -18.09
CA VAL A 93 -6.66 -2.59 -19.22
C VAL A 93 -7.40 -3.19 -20.41
N ARG A 94 -8.23 -4.22 -20.21
CA ARG A 94 -9.02 -4.83 -21.30
C ARG A 94 -10.02 -3.87 -21.94
N ARG A 95 -10.63 -3.00 -21.13
CA ARG A 95 -11.65 -2.07 -21.61
C ARG A 95 -11.06 -0.86 -22.32
N ASP A 96 -10.02 -0.27 -21.74
CA ASP A 96 -9.51 1.05 -22.16
C ASP A 96 -8.23 0.95 -23.00
N GLY A 97 -7.60 -0.23 -23.08
CA GLY A 97 -6.36 -0.45 -23.81
C GLY A 97 -6.55 -0.67 -25.31
N SER A 98 -5.53 -0.30 -26.07
CA SER A 98 -5.40 -0.60 -27.49
C SER A 98 -5.45 -2.10 -27.77
N LYS A 99 -5.76 -2.48 -29.01
CA LYS A 99 -5.72 -3.90 -29.43
C LYS A 99 -4.33 -4.50 -29.24
N ASP A 100 -3.30 -3.70 -29.47
CA ASP A 100 -1.91 -4.10 -29.32
C ASP A 100 -1.56 -4.37 -27.86
N LEU A 101 -1.97 -3.48 -26.94
CA LEU A 101 -1.78 -3.70 -25.49
C LEU A 101 -2.58 -4.92 -25.00
N THR A 102 -3.89 -4.96 -25.29
CA THR A 102 -4.80 -5.99 -24.77
C THR A 102 -4.51 -7.40 -25.27
N SER A 103 -3.83 -7.53 -26.41
CA SER A 103 -3.36 -8.83 -26.94
C SER A 103 -2.00 -9.25 -26.38
N HIS A 104 -1.24 -8.33 -25.75
CA HIS A 104 0.17 -8.52 -25.41
C HIS A 104 0.52 -7.95 -24.03
N TYR A 105 -0.17 -8.40 -22.98
CA TYR A 105 0.18 -8.08 -21.60
C TYR A 105 -0.06 -9.26 -20.65
N ALA A 106 0.65 -9.24 -19.54
CA ALA A 106 0.39 -10.09 -18.38
C ALA A 106 0.51 -9.23 -17.12
N LEU A 107 -0.34 -9.50 -16.12
CA LEU A 107 -0.31 -8.85 -14.82
C LEU A 107 0.04 -9.87 -13.74
N GLU A 108 1.02 -9.53 -12.92
CA GLU A 108 1.41 -10.31 -11.76
C GLU A 108 1.38 -9.44 -10.50
N PHE A 109 0.93 -10.02 -9.38
CA PHE A 109 0.81 -9.34 -8.11
C PHE A 109 1.56 -10.15 -7.04
N MET A 110 2.78 -9.72 -6.73
CA MET A 110 3.70 -10.42 -5.81
C MET A 110 3.21 -10.34 -4.36
N TYR A 111 2.88 -9.14 -3.87
CA TYR A 111 2.31 -8.93 -2.54
C TYR A 111 0.81 -8.72 -2.62
N ARG A 112 0.07 -9.50 -1.84
CA ARG A 112 -1.39 -9.64 -1.92
C ARG A 112 -1.99 -9.48 -0.53
N HIS A 113 -1.83 -8.30 0.03
CA HIS A 113 -2.32 -7.96 1.37
C HIS A 113 -3.61 -7.18 1.25
N ASP A 114 -4.63 -7.56 2.01
CA ASP A 114 -5.81 -6.71 2.19
C ASP A 114 -5.52 -5.61 3.21
N GLY A 115 -6.26 -4.50 3.11
CA GLY A 115 -6.37 -3.55 4.20
C GLY A 115 -7.17 -4.15 5.36
N TYR A 116 -7.02 -3.59 6.56
CA TYR A 116 -7.85 -3.98 7.70
C TYR A 116 -8.09 -2.81 8.64
N VAL A 117 -9.14 -2.91 9.44
CA VAL A 117 -9.45 -2.00 10.54
C VAL A 117 -9.91 -2.84 11.73
N VAL A 118 -9.32 -2.58 12.90
CA VAL A 118 -9.93 -2.98 14.18
C VAL A 118 -10.82 -1.82 14.61
N ASP A 119 -12.05 -2.12 15.03
CA ASP A 119 -12.96 -1.11 15.59
C ASP A 119 -12.23 -0.30 16.68
N PRO A 120 -12.15 1.05 16.58
CA PRO A 120 -11.52 1.89 17.60
C PRO A 120 -12.09 1.70 19.01
N SER A 121 -13.33 1.23 19.11
CA SER A 121 -14.00 0.88 20.36
C SER A 121 -13.80 -0.57 20.81
N HIS A 122 -12.96 -1.35 20.12
CA HIS A 122 -12.66 -2.73 20.52
C HIS A 122 -11.87 -2.77 21.84
N GLU A 123 -12.08 -3.82 22.64
CA GLU A 123 -11.42 -3.95 23.94
C GLU A 123 -9.88 -3.98 23.82
N SER A 124 -9.35 -4.66 22.81
CA SER A 124 -7.91 -4.68 22.52
C SER A 124 -7.32 -3.28 22.29
N VAL A 125 -8.06 -2.38 21.64
CA VAL A 125 -7.62 -0.98 21.44
C VAL A 125 -7.54 -0.28 22.81
N ARG A 126 -8.62 -0.37 23.60
CA ARG A 126 -8.66 0.22 24.95
C ARG A 126 -7.55 -0.29 25.87
N ARG A 127 -7.20 -1.57 25.78
CA ARG A 127 -6.10 -2.16 26.57
C ARG A 127 -4.75 -1.55 26.20
N VAL A 128 -4.48 -1.34 24.91
CA VAL A 128 -3.25 -0.67 24.45
C VAL A 128 -3.23 0.80 24.87
N GLU A 129 -4.37 1.50 24.80
CA GLU A 129 -4.48 2.88 25.29
C GLU A 129 -4.24 2.98 26.80
N ALA A 130 -4.87 2.12 27.58
CA ALA A 130 -4.70 2.06 29.04
C ALA A 130 -3.23 1.77 29.43
N ALA A 131 -2.59 0.81 28.76
CA ALA A 131 -1.18 0.51 28.96
C ALA A 131 -0.27 1.69 28.58
N SER A 132 -0.61 2.43 27.52
CA SER A 132 0.13 3.65 27.12
C SER A 132 0.04 4.72 28.20
N ILE A 133 -1.16 4.98 28.73
CA ILE A 133 -1.40 5.96 29.80
C ILE A 133 -0.65 5.54 31.08
N ALA A 134 -0.69 4.25 31.47
CA ALA A 134 0.07 3.73 32.61
C ALA A 134 1.60 3.88 32.42
N ALA A 135 2.06 3.81 31.17
CA ALA A 135 3.43 4.10 30.78
C ALA A 135 3.76 5.60 30.69
N GLY A 136 2.80 6.50 30.99
CA GLY A 136 2.97 7.95 30.92
C GLY A 136 3.00 8.50 29.49
N ILE A 137 2.46 7.75 28.52
CA ILE A 137 2.38 8.13 27.11
C ILE A 137 0.92 8.41 26.77
N GLN A 138 0.64 9.56 26.16
CA GLN A 138 -0.69 9.84 25.63
C GLN A 138 -0.86 9.11 24.28
N PRO A 139 -1.72 8.09 24.18
CA PRO A 139 -1.90 7.35 22.93
C PRO A 139 -2.72 8.17 21.93
N ARG A 140 -2.59 7.79 20.65
CA ARG A 140 -3.48 8.23 19.57
C ARG A 140 -3.87 7.00 18.74
N VAL A 141 -5.17 6.74 18.64
CA VAL A 141 -5.71 5.79 17.67
C VAL A 141 -5.66 6.45 16.29
N ALA A 142 -5.02 5.78 15.32
CA ALA A 142 -4.85 6.29 13.97
C ALA A 142 -4.74 5.13 12.98
N ALA A 143 -4.91 5.44 11.68
CA ALA A 143 -4.54 4.52 10.62
C ALA A 143 -3.02 4.49 10.41
N PHE A 144 -2.56 3.41 9.80
CA PHE A 144 -1.18 3.22 9.35
C PHE A 144 -1.20 3.05 7.83
N PRO A 145 -0.82 4.07 7.02
CA PRO A 145 -0.93 4.05 5.56
C PRO A 145 0.23 3.26 4.92
N ALA A 146 0.54 2.10 5.49
CA ALA A 146 1.55 1.16 5.02
C ALA A 146 1.09 -0.27 5.32
N SER A 147 1.60 -1.22 4.55
CA SER A 147 1.26 -2.63 4.74
C SER A 147 2.12 -3.25 5.84
N CYS A 148 1.53 -4.18 6.61
CA CYS A 148 2.20 -5.02 7.58
C CYS A 148 1.39 -6.31 7.78
N ASP A 149 1.94 -7.32 8.45
CA ASP A 149 1.30 -8.65 8.57
C ASP A 149 0.00 -8.67 9.40
N ALA A 150 -0.37 -7.57 10.06
CA ALA A 150 -1.52 -7.51 10.95
C ALA A 150 -2.87 -7.83 10.25
N TRP A 151 -2.99 -7.56 8.95
CA TRP A 151 -4.18 -7.94 8.16
C TRP A 151 -4.41 -9.45 8.16
N PHE A 152 -3.35 -10.26 8.16
CA PHE A 152 -3.44 -11.72 8.13
C PHE A 152 -4.13 -12.22 9.40
N TYR A 153 -3.65 -11.78 10.56
CA TYR A 153 -4.22 -12.16 11.86
C TYR A 153 -5.66 -11.65 12.01
N ASN A 154 -5.91 -10.40 11.63
CA ASN A 154 -7.23 -9.81 11.75
C ASN A 154 -8.26 -10.44 10.80
N ASN A 155 -7.96 -10.47 9.50
CA ASN A 155 -8.93 -10.84 8.48
C ASN A 155 -9.04 -12.36 8.31
N LEU A 156 -7.94 -13.12 8.44
CA LEU A 156 -7.94 -14.57 8.18
C LEU A 156 -8.08 -15.41 9.44
N LEU A 157 -7.54 -14.95 10.58
CA LEU A 157 -7.61 -15.70 11.83
C LEU A 157 -8.66 -15.15 12.81
N GLY A 158 -9.27 -14.01 12.51
CA GLY A 158 -10.26 -13.38 13.39
C GLY A 158 -9.65 -12.89 14.71
N ILE A 159 -8.34 -12.59 14.74
CA ILE A 159 -7.62 -12.11 15.92
C ILE A 159 -7.44 -10.59 15.78
N PRO A 160 -8.16 -9.76 16.57
CA PRO A 160 -8.01 -8.32 16.54
C PRO A 160 -6.56 -7.90 16.81
N THR A 161 -5.91 -7.31 15.81
CA THR A 161 -4.46 -7.06 15.84
C THR A 161 -4.15 -5.57 15.76
N ILE A 162 -3.54 -5.04 16.81
CA ILE A 162 -3.15 -3.64 16.91
C ILE A 162 -1.69 -3.49 16.53
N VAL A 163 -1.40 -2.58 15.59
CA VAL A 163 -0.03 -2.18 15.26
C VAL A 163 0.37 -1.06 16.22
N TYR A 164 1.43 -1.29 16.98
CA TYR A 164 1.98 -0.32 17.92
C TYR A 164 3.49 -0.40 17.89
N GLY A 165 4.15 0.75 17.72
CA GLY A 165 5.59 0.81 17.71
C GLY A 165 6.11 2.24 17.57
N PRO A 166 7.39 2.46 17.86
CA PRO A 166 8.03 3.74 17.68
C PRO A 166 8.44 3.96 16.22
N GLY A 167 8.80 5.20 15.89
CA GLY A 167 9.34 5.56 14.58
C GLY A 167 8.37 6.29 13.67
N HIS A 168 8.87 6.68 12.49
CA HIS A 168 8.14 7.50 11.54
C HIS A 168 8.29 6.95 10.12
N LEU A 169 7.16 6.77 9.43
CA LEU A 169 7.15 6.33 8.03
C LEU A 169 7.95 7.26 7.10
N ALA A 170 8.12 8.53 7.46
CA ALA A 170 8.85 9.52 6.66
C ALA A 170 10.34 9.19 6.46
N VAL A 171 10.93 8.36 7.33
CA VAL A 171 12.34 7.92 7.22
C VAL A 171 12.47 6.41 7.00
N ALA A 172 11.37 5.69 6.85
CA ALA A 172 11.40 4.25 6.56
C ALA A 172 11.82 4.02 5.09
N HIS A 173 12.67 3.02 4.84
CA HIS A 173 13.24 2.74 3.51
C HIS A 173 14.03 3.92 2.90
N ALA A 174 14.47 4.87 3.73
CA ALA A 174 15.31 5.97 3.33
C ALA A 174 16.79 5.66 3.61
N ALA A 175 17.70 6.34 2.92
CA ALA A 175 19.14 6.17 3.15
C ALA A 175 19.57 6.52 4.59
N ASP A 176 18.85 7.45 5.22
CA ASP A 176 19.06 7.92 6.60
C ASP A 176 18.01 7.37 7.58
N GLU A 177 17.58 6.13 7.37
CA GLU A 177 16.67 5.41 8.26
C GLU A 177 17.18 5.43 9.71
N ARG A 178 16.34 5.91 10.62
CA ARG A 178 16.70 6.10 12.04
C ARG A 178 15.50 6.03 12.95
N LEU A 179 15.79 5.80 14.22
CA LEU A 179 14.82 5.85 15.30
C LEU A 179 15.44 6.52 16.54
N GLU A 180 14.67 7.35 17.22
CA GLU A 180 15.07 7.92 18.49
C GLU A 180 15.07 6.87 19.61
N VAL A 181 16.19 6.72 20.31
CA VAL A 181 16.34 5.73 21.40
C VAL A 181 15.32 5.98 22.53
N ARG A 182 14.95 7.24 22.77
CA ARG A 182 13.91 7.59 23.75
C ARG A 182 12.55 7.01 23.37
N ASP A 183 12.22 6.98 22.08
CA ASP A 183 10.92 6.48 21.59
C ASP A 183 10.90 4.96 21.68
N LEU A 184 12.03 4.30 21.36
CA LEU A 184 12.21 2.87 21.59
C LEU A 184 11.98 2.49 23.06
N ARG A 185 12.58 3.24 24.00
CA ARG A 185 12.41 3.02 25.44
C ARG A 185 10.96 3.26 25.88
N ALA A 186 10.31 4.30 25.36
CA ALA A 186 8.91 4.59 25.65
C ALA A 186 7.98 3.46 25.18
N SER A 187 8.14 2.99 23.94
CA SER A 187 7.37 1.87 23.41
C SER A 187 7.61 0.57 24.17
N ALA A 188 8.87 0.27 24.55
CA ALA A 188 9.17 -0.89 25.37
C ALA A 188 8.45 -0.85 26.73
N ARG A 189 8.38 0.33 27.36
CA ARG A 189 7.62 0.52 28.62
C ARG A 189 6.13 0.28 28.41
N VAL A 190 5.54 0.77 27.32
CA VAL A 190 4.12 0.54 27.00
C VAL A 190 3.83 -0.94 26.82
N LEU A 191 4.67 -1.66 26.06
CA LEU A 191 4.52 -3.10 25.86
C LEU A 191 4.65 -3.87 27.19
N ALA A 192 5.58 -3.48 28.07
CA ALA A 192 5.69 -4.06 29.40
C ALA A 192 4.44 -3.82 30.26
N CYS A 193 3.89 -2.59 30.26
CA CYS A 193 2.63 -2.27 30.92
C CYS A 193 1.47 -3.11 30.38
N LEU A 194 1.41 -3.31 29.06
CA LEU A 194 0.37 -4.11 28.41
C LEU A 194 0.44 -5.59 28.84
N ILE A 195 1.63 -6.19 28.83
CA ILE A 195 1.85 -7.58 29.25
C ILE A 195 1.53 -7.76 30.74
N ALA A 196 1.89 -6.79 31.58
CA ALA A 196 1.61 -6.82 33.01
C ALA A 196 0.13 -6.57 33.35
N GLY A 197 -0.70 -6.17 32.38
CA GLY A 197 -2.09 -5.77 32.61
C GLY A 197 -2.22 -4.46 33.41
N ALA A 198 -1.21 -3.60 33.35
CA ALA A 198 -1.22 -2.32 34.06
C ALA A 198 -2.34 -1.43 33.53
N SER A 199 -3.10 -0.84 34.45
CA SER A 199 -4.13 0.15 34.16
C SER A 199 -3.74 1.50 34.75
N PRO A 200 -4.26 2.63 34.23
CA PRO A 200 -4.06 3.93 34.85
C PRO A 200 -4.53 3.83 36.31
N HIS A 201 -3.62 4.03 37.27
CA HIS A 201 -4.03 4.16 38.66
C HIS A 201 -4.94 5.38 38.78
N PRO A 202 -6.10 5.31 39.46
CA PRO A 202 -6.78 6.52 39.86
C PRO A 202 -5.82 7.30 40.77
N LEU A 203 -5.47 8.52 40.36
CA LEU A 203 -4.84 9.51 41.22
C LEU A 203 -5.81 9.92 42.33
#